data_AF-A0A7K6UUC4-F1
#
_entry.id   AF-A0A7K6UUC4-F1
#
_cell.length_a   1.000
_cell.length_b   1.000
_cell.length_c   1.000
_cell.angle_alpha   90.00
_cell.angle_beta   90.00
_cell.angle_gamma   90.00
#
_symmetry.space_group_name_H-M   'P 1'
#
loop_
_entity.id
_entity.type
_entity.pdbx_description
1 polymer ?
#
loop_
_entity_poly.entity_id
_entity_poly.type
_entity_poly.pdbx_seq_one_letter_code
_entity_poly.pdbx_strand_id
1 'polypeptide(L)'
;QVLHGEARRGRPKARSAAAALRRLNSAVHYVPYRGALGPRSALRIVRQFDIVADCSDNVPTRYLLSDACVLARKPLVSGSALRLEGQLVVYNHGGGPCYRCLFPEPPPPDAVTNCADGGVLGAVTGIIGCLQALEVLKIASGMGSSFSRAMLVFDALEGRFRNIKLRPRKADCAVCGERPSITCLQDYEAFCGSSATESCRALRLLPGADRVSVQHYRALLQARVPHLLLDVRPQVEVDICRLQHAVHVPLRKLQDRDEEALRYLQKRICEERQRTDGQSALPVYVVCKLGNDSQKAVKILQELPATEFGSVVAKDIRGGLMAWATKIDSTFPQY
;
A
#
# COMPACT_ATOMS: atom_id res chain seq x y z
N GLN A 1 13.64 -7.43 3.59
CA GLN A 1 13.95 -6.79 4.89
C GLN A 1 15.18 -7.47 5.50
N VAL A 2 16.38 -7.15 5.00
CA VAL A 2 17.62 -7.94 5.22
C VAL A 2 18.17 -7.94 6.65
N LEU A 3 17.68 -7.05 7.51
CA LEU A 3 18.08 -7.00 8.93
C LEU A 3 17.49 -8.17 9.76
N HIS A 4 16.42 -8.80 9.27
CA HIS A 4 15.73 -9.90 9.93
C HIS A 4 16.15 -11.24 9.35
N GLY A 5 16.31 -12.24 10.21
CA GLY A 5 16.59 -13.63 9.81
C GLY A 5 15.43 -14.54 10.20
N GLU A 6 15.29 -15.68 9.53
CA GLU A 6 14.14 -16.60 9.67
C GLU A 6 13.92 -17.07 11.11
N ALA A 7 15.00 -17.30 11.87
CA ALA A 7 14.96 -17.69 13.29
C ALA A 7 14.26 -16.64 14.20
N ARG A 8 13.99 -15.43 13.70
CA ARG A 8 13.32 -14.34 14.42
C ARG A 8 11.89 -14.08 13.91
N ARG A 9 11.35 -14.94 13.04
CA ARG A 9 9.94 -14.87 12.60
C ARG A 9 9.01 -14.85 13.82
N GLY A 10 7.96 -14.01 13.75
CA GLY A 10 7.01 -13.81 14.85
C GLY A 10 7.48 -12.87 15.96
N ARG A 11 8.78 -12.52 16.04
CA ARG A 11 9.26 -11.51 16.99
C ARG A 11 8.90 -10.09 16.50
N PRO A 12 8.62 -9.14 17.41
CA PRO A 12 8.38 -7.75 17.01
C PRO A 12 9.56 -7.16 16.22
N LYS A 13 9.28 -6.57 15.03
CA LYS A 13 10.28 -6.01 14.11
C LYS A 13 11.27 -5.07 14.83
N ALA A 14 10.78 -4.16 15.67
CA ALA A 14 11.62 -3.21 16.43
C ALA A 14 12.64 -3.91 17.36
N ARG A 15 12.23 -4.98 18.05
CA ARG A 15 13.13 -5.75 18.93
C ARG A 15 14.13 -6.57 18.11
N SER A 16 13.68 -7.18 17.01
CA SER A 16 14.58 -7.91 16.10
C SER A 16 15.63 -6.97 15.49
N ALA A 17 15.24 -5.75 15.10
CA ALA A 17 16.14 -4.76 14.53
C ALA A 17 17.18 -4.31 15.57
N ALA A 18 16.74 -3.92 16.77
CA ALA A 18 17.66 -3.51 17.85
C ALA A 18 18.66 -4.62 18.20
N ALA A 19 18.23 -5.89 18.27
CA ALA A 19 19.14 -7.01 18.52
C ALA A 19 20.14 -7.24 17.37
N ALA A 20 19.72 -7.06 16.12
CA ALA A 20 20.61 -7.17 14.97
C ALA A 20 21.64 -6.03 14.93
N LEU A 21 21.22 -4.79 15.22
CA LEU A 21 22.09 -3.62 15.23
C LEU A 21 23.08 -3.63 16.41
N ARG A 22 22.67 -4.04 17.62
CA ARG A 22 23.59 -4.20 18.76
C ARG A 22 24.74 -5.16 18.49
N ARG A 23 24.52 -6.18 17.66
CA ARG A 23 25.59 -7.08 17.21
C ARG A 23 26.58 -6.40 16.27
N LEU A 24 26.13 -5.41 15.50
CA LEU A 24 26.99 -4.67 14.57
C LEU A 24 27.79 -3.58 15.31
N ASN A 25 27.15 -2.89 16.24
CA ASN A 25 27.81 -1.86 17.05
C ASN A 25 27.16 -1.78 18.44
N SER A 26 27.84 -2.30 19.46
CA SER A 26 27.34 -2.29 20.84
C SER A 26 27.51 -0.95 21.55
N ALA A 27 28.29 -0.01 20.99
CA ALA A 27 28.51 1.31 21.57
C ALA A 27 27.32 2.27 21.37
N VAL A 28 26.39 1.94 20.47
CA VAL A 28 25.20 2.75 20.20
C VAL A 28 24.04 2.35 21.11
N HIS A 29 23.33 3.34 21.63
CA HIS A 29 22.11 3.11 22.41
C HIS A 29 20.89 2.92 21.49
N TYR A 30 20.24 1.75 21.58
CA TYR A 30 19.06 1.41 20.78
C TYR A 30 17.81 1.34 21.65
N VAL A 31 16.80 2.16 21.34
CA VAL A 31 15.52 2.23 22.06
C VAL A 31 14.38 1.70 21.18
N PRO A 32 14.00 0.40 21.30
CA PRO A 32 12.93 -0.16 20.49
C PRO A 32 11.55 0.23 21.03
N TYR A 33 10.75 0.93 20.23
CA TYR A 33 9.34 1.16 20.50
C TYR A 33 8.49 0.05 19.86
N ARG A 34 7.67 -0.64 20.67
CA ARG A 34 6.71 -1.63 20.18
C ARG A 34 5.34 -0.99 20.05
N GLY A 35 4.86 -0.84 18.81
CA GLY A 35 3.54 -0.32 18.51
C GLY A 35 3.56 0.53 17.24
N ALA A 36 2.39 0.75 16.65
CA ALA A 36 2.24 1.71 15.57
C ALA A 36 2.38 3.13 16.13
N LEU A 37 3.00 4.02 15.36
CA LEU A 37 3.08 5.43 15.73
C LEU A 37 1.70 6.06 15.55
N GLY A 38 1.14 6.63 16.61
CA GLY A 38 -0.16 7.31 16.57
C GLY A 38 -0.09 8.77 16.99
N PRO A 39 -1.17 9.55 16.80
CA PRO A 39 -1.23 10.98 17.16
C PRO A 39 -0.88 11.25 18.63
N ARG A 40 -1.31 10.35 19.53
CA ARG A 40 -1.06 10.45 20.98
C ARG A 40 0.41 10.24 21.36
N SER A 41 1.17 9.48 20.57
CA SER A 41 2.56 9.12 20.87
C SER A 41 3.58 9.88 20.04
N ALA A 42 3.24 10.26 18.80
CA ALA A 42 4.18 10.75 17.81
C ALA A 42 4.94 11.99 18.30
N LEU A 43 4.24 13.02 18.76
CA LEU A 43 4.88 14.26 19.18
C LEU A 43 5.82 14.04 20.38
N ARG A 44 5.41 13.21 21.36
CA ARG A 44 6.24 12.87 22.52
C ARG A 44 7.52 12.13 22.11
N ILE A 45 7.42 11.20 21.16
CA ILE A 45 8.57 10.42 20.69
C ILE A 45 9.49 11.30 19.84
N VAL A 46 8.96 12.01 18.84
CA VAL A 46 9.73 12.85 17.92
C VAL A 46 10.55 13.91 18.66
N ARG A 47 10.01 14.52 19.73
CA ARG A 47 10.73 15.52 20.53
C ARG A 47 12.04 15.01 21.17
N GLN A 48 12.16 13.70 21.38
CA GLN A 48 13.34 13.09 22.01
C GLN A 48 14.50 12.87 21.03
N PHE A 49 14.31 13.10 19.73
CA PHE A 49 15.32 12.85 18.71
C PHE A 49 15.65 14.13 17.93
N ASP A 50 16.86 14.18 17.36
CA ASP A 50 17.34 15.34 16.59
C ASP A 50 16.90 15.30 15.14
N ILE A 51 16.90 14.10 14.55
CA ILE A 51 16.55 13.87 13.14
C ILE A 51 15.59 12.67 13.09
N VAL A 52 14.54 12.80 12.29
CA VAL A 52 13.59 11.71 12.08
C VAL A 52 13.76 11.16 10.68
N ALA A 53 13.79 9.84 10.54
CA ALA A 53 13.72 9.17 9.25
C ALA A 53 12.35 8.51 9.09
N ASP A 54 11.60 8.88 8.05
CA ASP A 54 10.37 8.20 7.68
C ASP A 54 10.68 7.03 6.76
N CYS A 55 10.56 5.83 7.31
CA CYS A 55 10.69 4.55 6.61
C CYS A 55 9.34 3.81 6.55
N SER A 56 8.22 4.54 6.66
CA SER A 56 6.87 3.98 6.56
C SER A 56 6.43 3.80 5.11
N ASP A 57 5.46 2.93 4.89
CA ASP A 57 4.93 2.57 3.57
C ASP A 57 3.49 3.02 3.35
N ASN A 58 2.97 3.88 4.23
CA ASN A 58 1.57 4.31 4.20
C ASN A 58 1.41 5.83 4.35
N VAL A 59 0.41 6.37 3.65
CA VAL A 59 0.14 7.81 3.60
C VAL A 59 -0.24 8.42 4.97
N PRO A 60 -1.08 7.79 5.82
CA PRO A 60 -1.42 8.34 7.13
C PRO A 60 -0.19 8.61 8.01
N THR A 61 0.77 7.67 8.05
CA THR A 61 2.00 7.81 8.85
C THR A 61 2.90 8.92 8.31
N ARG A 62 2.95 9.11 6.97
CA ARG A 62 3.72 10.19 6.34
C ARG A 62 3.21 11.57 6.75
N TYR A 63 1.89 11.78 6.71
CA TYR A 63 1.28 13.02 7.19
C TYR A 63 1.51 13.22 8.69
N LEU A 64 1.29 12.17 9.50
CA LEU A 64 1.52 12.19 10.95
C LEU A 64 2.97 12.58 11.29
N LEU A 65 3.95 11.95 10.66
CA LEU A 65 5.37 12.21 10.91
C LEU A 65 5.77 13.61 10.44
N SER A 66 5.34 14.04 9.26
CA SER A 66 5.61 15.40 8.77
C SER A 66 5.08 16.45 9.73
N ASP A 67 3.81 16.34 10.13
CA ASP A 67 3.19 17.32 11.02
C ASP A 67 3.86 17.30 12.41
N ALA A 68 4.15 16.10 12.96
CA ALA A 68 4.85 15.97 14.22
C ALA A 68 6.26 16.59 14.17
N CYS A 69 6.98 16.41 13.07
CA CYS A 69 8.30 17.00 12.87
C CYS A 69 8.25 18.52 12.75
N VAL A 70 7.25 19.09 12.05
CA VAL A 70 7.07 20.55 12.04
C VAL A 70 6.79 21.08 13.44
N LEU A 71 5.83 20.49 14.15
CA LEU A 71 5.45 20.92 15.51
C LEU A 71 6.60 20.77 16.53
N ALA A 72 7.49 19.80 16.33
CA ALA A 72 8.67 19.58 17.15
C ALA A 72 9.94 20.29 16.63
N ARG A 73 9.84 21.00 15.49
CA ARG A 73 10.96 21.64 14.78
C ARG A 73 12.13 20.69 14.48
N LYS A 74 11.80 19.49 13.99
CA LYS A 74 12.78 18.45 13.62
C LYS A 74 12.86 18.26 12.10
N PRO A 75 14.06 18.09 11.52
CA PRO A 75 14.20 17.66 10.14
C PRO A 75 13.65 16.25 9.95
N LEU A 76 13.05 16.01 8.78
CA LEU A 76 12.46 14.71 8.42
C LEU A 76 13.05 14.20 7.11
N VAL A 77 13.79 13.10 7.15
CA VAL A 77 14.33 12.41 5.98
C VAL A 77 13.34 11.31 5.55
N SER A 78 12.59 11.56 4.48
CA SER A 78 11.49 10.69 4.04
C SER A 78 11.86 9.92 2.79
N GLY A 79 11.78 8.59 2.88
CA GLY A 79 11.97 7.67 1.76
C GLY A 79 10.67 6.95 1.41
N SER A 80 10.52 6.58 0.15
CA SER A 80 9.44 5.73 -0.33
C SER A 80 9.95 4.82 -1.43
N ALA A 81 9.27 3.70 -1.63
CA ALA A 81 9.48 2.85 -2.78
C ALA A 81 8.17 2.14 -3.13
N LEU A 82 7.93 1.93 -4.42
CA LEU A 82 6.79 1.18 -4.93
C LEU A 82 7.22 0.53 -6.24
N ARG A 83 6.99 -0.78 -6.39
CA ARG A 83 7.43 -1.56 -7.55
C ARG A 83 8.94 -1.40 -7.81
N LEU A 84 9.31 -0.73 -8.90
CA LEU A 84 10.68 -0.49 -9.36
C LEU A 84 11.11 0.98 -9.15
N GLU A 85 10.30 1.79 -8.49
CA GLU A 85 10.59 3.20 -8.25
C GLU A 85 10.87 3.46 -6.77
N GLY A 86 11.80 4.37 -6.51
CA GLY A 86 12.13 4.86 -5.18
C GLY A 86 12.18 6.39 -5.14
N GLN A 87 11.85 6.99 -4.01
CA GLN A 87 11.94 8.43 -3.82
C GLN A 87 12.58 8.80 -2.48
N LEU A 88 13.27 9.93 -2.45
CA LEU A 88 13.88 10.51 -1.25
C LEU A 88 13.70 12.03 -1.24
N VAL A 89 13.25 12.56 -0.10
CA VAL A 89 13.12 14.00 0.16
C VAL A 89 13.49 14.28 1.61
N VAL A 90 14.12 15.43 1.88
CA VAL A 90 14.29 15.96 3.24
C VAL A 90 13.32 17.12 3.45
N TYR A 91 12.40 16.94 4.40
CA TYR A 91 11.41 17.93 4.78
C TYR A 91 11.84 18.71 6.03
N ASN A 92 11.28 19.91 6.20
CA ASN A 92 11.42 20.74 7.39
C ASN A 92 12.88 20.99 7.81
N HIS A 93 13.76 21.24 6.83
CA HIS A 93 15.18 21.50 7.06
C HIS A 93 15.66 22.60 6.12
N GLY A 94 16.48 23.56 6.59
CA GLY A 94 17.12 24.56 5.72
C GLY A 94 16.16 25.42 4.87
N GLY A 95 14.97 25.74 5.38
CA GLY A 95 13.93 26.48 4.61
C GLY A 95 13.17 25.63 3.58
N GLY A 96 13.40 24.32 3.56
CA GLY A 96 12.66 23.36 2.73
C GLY A 96 11.18 23.21 3.12
N PRO A 97 10.35 22.66 2.21
CA PRO A 97 8.93 22.43 2.46
C PRO A 97 8.70 21.37 3.56
N CYS A 98 7.50 21.36 4.15
CA CYS A 98 6.97 20.16 4.81
C CYS A 98 6.22 19.28 3.79
N TYR A 99 5.79 18.08 4.18
CA TYR A 99 5.05 17.20 3.27
C TYR A 99 3.78 17.88 2.72
N ARG A 100 3.02 18.59 3.56
CA ARG A 100 1.82 19.34 3.17
C ARG A 100 2.07 20.51 2.23
N CYS A 101 3.27 21.08 2.24
CA CYS A 101 3.62 22.10 1.24
C CYS A 101 3.58 21.50 -0.17
N LEU A 102 3.88 20.20 -0.34
CA LEU A 102 3.83 19.48 -1.61
C LEU A 102 2.46 18.84 -1.86
N PHE A 103 1.90 18.20 -0.84
CA PHE A 103 0.65 17.45 -0.89
C PHE A 103 -0.29 17.97 0.22
N PRO A 104 -1.03 19.07 -0.01
CA PRO A 104 -1.88 19.67 1.02
C PRO A 104 -2.99 18.71 1.49
N GLU A 105 -3.56 17.99 0.53
CA GLU A 105 -4.65 17.04 0.71
C GLU A 105 -4.20 15.63 0.32
N PRO A 106 -4.66 14.60 1.06
CA PRO A 106 -4.35 13.23 0.75
C PRO A 106 -5.03 12.82 -0.56
N PRO A 107 -4.38 12.00 -1.40
CA PRO A 107 -5.03 11.42 -2.56
C PRO A 107 -6.23 10.55 -2.15
N PRO A 108 -7.21 10.35 -3.05
CA PRO A 108 -8.32 9.42 -2.84
C PRO A 108 -7.83 8.03 -2.41
N PRO A 109 -8.44 7.36 -1.42
CA PRO A 109 -7.95 6.08 -0.88
C PRO A 109 -7.82 4.96 -1.92
N ASP A 110 -8.61 5.01 -2.98
CA ASP A 110 -8.61 4.08 -4.11
C ASP A 110 -7.46 4.27 -5.10
N ALA A 111 -6.91 5.49 -5.16
CA ALA A 111 -5.73 5.84 -5.95
C ALA A 111 -4.41 5.47 -5.25
N VAL A 112 -4.42 5.24 -3.94
CA VAL A 112 -3.22 4.90 -3.16
C VAL A 112 -2.93 3.40 -3.26
N THR A 113 -1.75 3.07 -3.78
CA THR A 113 -1.22 1.69 -3.75
C THR A 113 -0.04 1.66 -2.78
N ASN A 114 -0.10 0.79 -1.77
CA ASN A 114 1.02 0.57 -0.84
C ASN A 114 1.91 -0.59 -1.34
N CYS A 115 3.06 -0.80 -0.70
CA CYS A 115 3.98 -1.89 -1.05
C CYS A 115 3.37 -3.29 -0.94
N ALA A 116 2.44 -3.50 -0.01
CA ALA A 116 1.80 -4.80 0.22
C ALA A 116 0.80 -5.15 -0.90
N ASP A 117 0.12 -4.15 -1.47
CA ASP A 117 -0.83 -4.31 -2.57
C ASP A 117 -0.14 -4.24 -3.94
N GLY A 118 0.81 -3.32 -4.14
CA GLY A 118 1.45 -3.07 -5.44
C GLY A 118 2.73 -3.86 -5.70
N GLY A 119 3.26 -4.53 -4.67
CA GLY A 119 4.59 -5.13 -4.68
C GLY A 119 5.72 -4.09 -4.63
N VAL A 120 6.89 -4.50 -4.15
CA VAL A 120 8.10 -3.67 -4.16
C VAL A 120 9.35 -4.53 -4.28
N LEU A 121 10.28 -4.13 -5.16
CA LEU A 121 11.56 -4.82 -5.28
C LEU A 121 12.44 -4.49 -4.08
N GLY A 122 12.86 -5.52 -3.33
CA GLY A 122 13.64 -5.34 -2.10
C GLY A 122 14.93 -4.54 -2.29
N ALA A 123 15.60 -4.69 -3.43
CA ALA A 123 16.80 -3.92 -3.76
C ALA A 123 16.54 -2.40 -3.83
N VAL A 124 15.39 -1.98 -4.37
CA VAL A 124 14.99 -0.57 -4.43
C VAL A 124 14.83 0.00 -3.02
N THR A 125 14.16 -0.73 -2.13
CA THR A 125 14.04 -0.30 -0.72
C THR A 125 15.39 -0.20 -0.01
N GLY A 126 16.34 -1.07 -0.35
CA GLY A 126 17.71 -1.04 0.17
C GLY A 126 18.48 0.19 -0.30
N ILE A 127 18.43 0.48 -1.60
CA ILE A 127 19.07 1.67 -2.20
C ILE A 127 18.53 2.95 -1.56
N ILE A 128 17.20 3.12 -1.51
CA ILE A 128 16.59 4.30 -0.88
C ILE A 128 16.92 4.37 0.61
N GLY A 129 16.92 3.24 1.34
CA GLY A 129 17.31 3.20 2.75
C GLY A 129 18.75 3.66 3.00
N CYS A 130 19.69 3.27 2.13
CA CYS A 130 21.08 3.74 2.20
C CYS A 130 21.19 5.25 1.94
N LEU A 131 20.46 5.77 0.96
CA LEU A 131 20.43 7.20 0.66
C LEU A 131 19.76 8.01 1.79
N GLN A 132 18.72 7.47 2.42
CA GLN A 132 18.13 8.05 3.63
C GLN A 132 19.16 8.14 4.76
N ALA A 133 19.89 7.06 5.02
CA ALA A 133 20.93 7.05 6.06
C ALA A 133 22.03 8.08 5.77
N LEU A 134 22.43 8.23 4.50
CA LEU A 134 23.40 9.24 4.09
C LEU A 134 22.93 10.67 4.42
N GLU A 135 21.67 11.01 4.13
CA GLU A 135 21.13 12.34 4.47
C GLU A 135 21.03 12.57 5.97
N VAL A 136 20.65 11.55 6.75
CA VAL A 136 20.65 11.63 8.22
C VAL A 136 22.05 11.95 8.73
N LEU A 137 23.08 11.25 8.23
CA LEU A 137 24.47 11.47 8.63
C LEU A 137 24.97 12.87 8.26
N LYS A 138 24.67 13.36 7.05
CA LYS A 138 25.05 14.71 6.62
C LYS A 138 24.40 15.80 7.46
N ILE A 139 23.12 15.65 7.80
CA ILE A 139 22.42 16.60 8.67
C ILE A 139 23.03 16.54 10.09
N ALA A 140 23.29 15.34 10.61
CA ALA A 140 23.88 15.16 11.94
C ALA A 140 25.30 15.74 12.05
N SER A 141 26.10 15.66 10.98
CA SER A 141 27.46 16.21 10.94
C SER A 141 27.52 17.71 10.60
N GLY A 142 26.38 18.36 10.36
CA GLY A 142 26.32 19.79 10.01
C GLY A 142 26.62 20.11 8.54
N MET A 143 26.80 19.10 7.67
CA MET A 143 26.98 19.29 6.22
C MET A 143 25.70 19.75 5.50
N GLY A 144 24.55 19.69 6.18
CA GLY A 144 23.25 20.00 5.61
C GLY A 144 22.69 18.88 4.74
N SER A 145 21.68 19.18 3.93
CA SER A 145 20.99 18.20 3.07
C SER A 145 21.05 18.59 1.60
N SER A 146 21.18 17.59 0.73
CA SER A 146 21.06 17.80 -0.73
C SER A 146 19.61 17.77 -1.21
N PHE A 147 18.70 17.20 -0.42
CA PHE A 147 17.30 16.95 -0.81
C PHE A 147 16.29 17.77 0.00
N SER A 148 16.74 18.87 0.64
CA SER A 148 15.84 19.81 1.32
C SER A 148 14.92 20.58 0.34
N ARG A 149 15.37 20.80 -0.91
CA ARG A 149 14.58 21.45 -1.98
C ARG A 149 14.64 20.67 -3.29
N ALA A 150 14.89 19.38 -3.19
CA ALA A 150 14.92 18.46 -4.31
C ALA A 150 14.35 17.12 -3.88
N MET A 151 13.59 16.49 -4.77
CA MET A 151 13.15 15.11 -4.64
C MET A 151 13.99 14.26 -5.56
N LEU A 152 14.72 13.32 -4.98
CA LEU A 152 15.37 12.27 -5.75
C LEU A 152 14.32 11.24 -6.14
N VAL A 153 14.30 10.86 -7.41
CA VAL A 153 13.54 9.74 -7.95
C VAL A 153 14.54 8.75 -8.54
N PHE A 154 14.45 7.50 -8.11
CA PHE A 154 15.21 6.39 -8.64
C PHE A 154 14.27 5.49 -9.43
N ASP A 155 14.56 5.32 -10.71
CA ASP A 155 13.93 4.34 -11.59
C ASP A 155 14.87 3.15 -11.73
N ALA A 156 14.49 2.01 -11.16
CA ALA A 156 15.29 0.79 -11.20
C ALA A 156 15.15 0.01 -12.50
N LEU A 157 14.12 0.29 -13.30
CA LEU A 157 13.95 -0.35 -14.61
C LEU A 157 14.96 0.22 -15.60
N GLU A 158 15.09 1.56 -15.64
CA GLU A 158 16.07 2.24 -16.50
C GLU A 158 17.43 2.44 -15.83
N GLY A 159 17.52 2.22 -14.51
CA GLY A 159 18.73 2.46 -13.71
C GLY A 159 19.08 3.94 -13.56
N ARG A 160 18.08 4.84 -13.55
CA ARG A 160 18.27 6.29 -13.61
C ARG A 160 17.94 6.97 -12.28
N PHE A 161 18.73 7.99 -11.95
CA PHE A 161 18.44 8.93 -10.88
C PHE A 161 18.04 10.28 -11.47
N ARG A 162 16.95 10.86 -10.95
CA ARG A 162 16.45 12.17 -11.36
C ARG A 162 16.23 13.04 -10.13
N ASN A 163 16.69 14.29 -10.20
CA ASN A 163 16.43 15.28 -9.17
C ASN A 163 15.33 16.24 -9.63
N ILE A 164 14.18 16.20 -8.97
CA ILE A 164 13.07 17.10 -9.22
C ILE A 164 13.18 18.26 -8.24
N LYS A 165 13.37 19.48 -8.74
CA LYS A 165 13.41 20.68 -7.90
C LYS A 165 12.05 20.89 -7.24
N LEU A 166 12.06 21.07 -5.91
CA LEU A 166 10.86 21.33 -5.13
C LEU A 166 10.68 22.82 -4.88
N ARG A 167 9.41 23.22 -4.79
CA ARG A 167 9.04 24.54 -4.27
C ARG A 167 9.49 24.68 -2.80
N PRO A 168 9.83 25.91 -2.36
CA PRO A 168 10.16 26.16 -0.96
C PRO A 168 8.92 25.98 -0.05
N ARG A 169 9.12 26.18 1.25
CA ARG A 169 8.05 26.34 2.23
C ARG A 169 6.98 27.31 1.73
N LYS A 170 5.72 26.89 1.80
CA LYS A 170 4.55 27.72 1.47
C LYS A 170 4.14 28.60 2.66
N ALA A 171 3.90 29.89 2.43
CA ALA A 171 3.49 30.85 3.46
C ALA A 171 2.09 30.54 4.02
N ASP A 172 1.20 30.01 3.19
CA ASP A 172 -0.18 29.63 3.49
C ASP A 172 -0.34 28.16 3.93
N CYS A 173 0.77 27.45 4.21
CA CYS A 173 0.69 26.05 4.60
C CYS A 173 -0.05 25.86 5.93
N ALA A 174 -1.01 24.93 5.97
CA ALA A 174 -1.81 24.66 7.17
C ALA A 174 -1.00 24.30 8.43
N VAL A 175 0.23 23.79 8.29
CA VAL A 175 1.06 23.32 9.42
C VAL A 175 2.32 24.15 9.60
N CYS A 176 3.05 24.44 8.52
CA CYS A 176 4.26 25.25 8.59
C CYS A 176 4.10 26.64 7.99
N GLY A 177 2.90 27.16 7.75
CA GLY A 177 2.70 28.51 7.23
C GLY A 177 3.02 29.61 8.26
N GLU A 178 2.74 30.86 7.91
CA GLU A 178 2.84 32.00 8.83
C GLU A 178 1.69 32.01 9.85
N ARG A 179 0.52 31.51 9.43
CA ARG A 179 -0.69 31.39 10.26
C ARG A 179 -1.20 29.94 10.20
N PRO A 180 -0.56 29.00 10.92
CA PRO A 180 -0.91 27.58 10.84
C PRO A 180 -2.29 27.31 11.47
N SER A 181 -3.15 26.61 10.74
CA SER A 181 -4.45 26.14 11.23
C SER A 181 -4.36 24.81 11.98
N ILE A 182 -3.33 24.00 11.70
CA ILE A 182 -3.06 22.73 12.36
C ILE A 182 -1.95 22.94 13.39
N THR A 183 -2.34 22.96 14.67
CA THR A 183 -1.43 23.18 15.82
C THR A 183 -1.28 21.94 16.70
N CYS A 184 -2.06 20.89 16.45
CA CYS A 184 -2.01 19.62 17.14
C CYS A 184 -2.15 18.44 16.15
N LEU A 185 -1.75 17.25 16.59
CA LEU A 185 -1.87 16.04 15.77
C LEU A 185 -3.32 15.54 15.79
N GLN A 186 -3.85 15.23 14.61
CA GLN A 186 -5.23 14.80 14.39
C GLN A 186 -5.34 13.30 14.11
N ASP A 187 -6.55 12.80 13.85
CA ASP A 187 -6.74 11.43 13.34
C ASP A 187 -6.39 11.37 11.84
N TYR A 188 -5.17 10.91 11.55
CA TYR A 188 -4.66 10.81 10.18
C TYR A 188 -5.28 9.65 9.40
N GLU A 189 -5.79 8.60 10.06
CA GLU A 189 -6.48 7.53 9.34
C GLU A 189 -7.87 7.99 8.87
N ALA A 190 -8.57 8.77 9.70
CA ALA A 190 -9.82 9.41 9.32
C ALA A 190 -9.60 10.44 8.21
N PHE A 191 -8.57 11.28 8.35
CA PHE A 191 -8.21 12.30 7.35
C PHE A 191 -7.84 11.70 5.99
N CYS A 192 -7.04 10.63 5.96
CA CYS A 192 -6.60 10.00 4.71
C CYS A 192 -7.55 8.93 4.18
N GLY A 193 -8.63 8.59 4.90
CA GLY A 193 -9.53 7.50 4.55
C GLY A 193 -8.87 6.11 4.44
N SER A 194 -7.66 5.94 4.98
CA SER A 194 -6.80 4.74 4.84
C SER A 194 -6.11 4.41 6.18
N SER A 195 -5.67 3.16 6.38
CA SER A 195 -5.04 2.74 7.65
C SER A 195 -3.52 2.89 7.65
N ALA A 196 -2.96 3.17 8.83
CA ALA A 196 -1.53 3.24 9.11
C ALA A 196 -0.88 1.88 9.41
N THR A 197 -1.66 0.81 9.49
CA THR A 197 -1.19 -0.55 9.86
C THR A 197 -1.51 -1.57 8.77
N GLU A 198 -0.66 -2.60 8.64
CA GLU A 198 -0.84 -3.76 7.73
C GLU A 198 -2.17 -4.51 7.97
N SER A 199 -2.89 -4.22 9.06
CA SER A 199 -4.34 -4.41 9.12
C SER A 199 -5.01 -3.46 8.13
N CYS A 200 -4.82 -3.74 6.84
CA CYS A 200 -5.45 -3.07 5.72
C CYS A 200 -6.91 -2.84 6.09
N ARG A 201 -7.32 -1.57 6.23
CA ARG A 201 -8.74 -1.27 6.19
C ARG A 201 -9.20 -1.84 4.86
N ALA A 202 -10.00 -2.90 4.93
CA ALA A 202 -10.66 -3.46 3.77
C ALA A 202 -11.25 -2.27 3.02
N LEU A 203 -10.79 -2.05 1.80
CA LEU A 203 -11.36 -1.03 0.93
C LEU A 203 -12.89 -1.21 0.99
N ARG A 204 -13.67 -0.12 1.02
CA ARG A 204 -15.13 -0.18 1.02
C ARG A 204 -15.66 0.56 -0.19
N LEU A 205 -15.31 0.07 -1.38
CA LEU A 205 -15.82 0.62 -2.63
C LEU A 205 -17.21 0.11 -2.99
N LEU A 206 -17.53 -1.11 -2.54
CA LEU A 206 -18.78 -1.79 -2.85
C LEU A 206 -19.72 -1.80 -1.64
N PRO A 207 -21.04 -1.70 -1.87
CA PRO A 207 -22.04 -1.94 -0.84
C PRO A 207 -22.00 -3.41 -0.40
N GLY A 208 -22.51 -3.69 0.80
CA GLY A 208 -22.43 -5.04 1.39
C GLY A 208 -23.08 -6.14 0.54
N ALA A 209 -24.08 -5.80 -0.29
CA ALA A 209 -24.79 -6.72 -1.20
C ALA A 209 -23.91 -7.27 -2.34
N ASP A 210 -22.89 -6.51 -2.74
CA ASP A 210 -21.95 -6.83 -3.82
C ASP A 210 -20.68 -7.52 -3.30
N ARG A 211 -20.68 -7.93 -2.02
CA ARG A 211 -19.53 -8.52 -1.34
C ARG A 211 -19.91 -9.79 -0.59
N VAL A 212 -19.31 -10.93 -0.94
CA VAL A 212 -19.57 -12.22 -0.27
C VAL A 212 -18.41 -12.65 0.63
N SER A 213 -18.70 -13.42 1.68
CA SER A 213 -17.65 -14.02 2.52
C SER A 213 -17.02 -15.24 1.85
N VAL A 214 -15.80 -15.60 2.26
CA VAL A 214 -15.15 -16.85 1.81
C VAL A 214 -15.95 -18.10 2.18
N GLN A 215 -16.68 -18.08 3.31
CA GLN A 215 -17.58 -19.18 3.69
C GLN A 215 -18.78 -19.29 2.78
N HIS A 216 -19.40 -18.16 2.43
CA HIS A 216 -20.51 -18.16 1.47
C HIS A 216 -20.05 -18.67 0.11
N TYR A 217 -18.89 -18.20 -0.35
CA TYR A 217 -18.30 -18.69 -1.60
C TYR A 217 -17.97 -20.20 -1.55
N ARG A 218 -17.46 -20.71 -0.42
CA ARG A 218 -17.25 -22.14 -0.20
C ARG A 218 -18.56 -22.94 -0.26
N ALA A 219 -19.65 -22.42 0.30
CA ALA A 219 -20.95 -23.06 0.25
C ALA A 219 -21.48 -23.15 -1.20
N LEU A 220 -21.27 -22.12 -2.03
CA LEU A 220 -21.62 -22.13 -3.46
C LEU A 220 -20.84 -23.22 -4.22
N LEU A 221 -19.55 -23.38 -3.92
CA LEU A 221 -18.73 -24.45 -4.50
C LEU A 221 -19.23 -25.84 -4.10
N GLN A 222 -19.61 -26.03 -2.83
CA GLN A 222 -20.14 -27.31 -2.34
C GLN A 222 -21.51 -27.64 -2.94
N ALA A 223 -22.38 -26.64 -3.07
CA ALA A 223 -23.69 -26.77 -3.69
C ALA A 223 -23.64 -26.85 -5.23
N ARG A 224 -22.46 -26.73 -5.83
CA ARG A 224 -22.24 -26.71 -7.29
C ARG A 224 -23.14 -25.69 -8.01
N VAL A 225 -23.39 -24.55 -7.38
CA VAL A 225 -24.15 -23.46 -7.99
C VAL A 225 -23.36 -22.96 -9.20
N PRO A 226 -23.95 -22.86 -10.40
CA PRO A 226 -23.24 -22.34 -11.58
C PRO A 226 -22.79 -20.89 -11.37
N HIS A 227 -21.49 -20.62 -11.53
CA HIS A 227 -20.89 -19.30 -11.40
C HIS A 227 -19.49 -19.27 -12.05
N LEU A 228 -18.97 -18.07 -12.28
CA LEU A 228 -17.57 -17.85 -12.67
C LEU A 228 -16.78 -17.30 -11.46
N LEU A 229 -15.54 -17.79 -11.28
CA LEU A 229 -14.57 -17.16 -10.39
C LEU A 229 -13.48 -16.47 -11.20
N LEU A 230 -13.27 -15.18 -10.98
CA LEU A 230 -12.26 -14.36 -11.60
C LEU A 230 -11.16 -14.00 -10.60
N ASP A 231 -9.94 -14.45 -10.86
CA ASP A 231 -8.73 -14.03 -10.15
C ASP A 231 -8.11 -12.83 -10.86
N VAL A 232 -7.97 -11.71 -10.14
CA VAL A 232 -7.46 -10.45 -10.70
C VAL A 232 -6.04 -10.10 -10.25
N ARG A 233 -5.35 -11.04 -9.59
CA ARG A 233 -3.97 -10.82 -9.14
C ARG A 233 -2.99 -10.73 -10.31
N PRO A 234 -1.80 -10.12 -10.11
CA PRO A 234 -0.70 -10.21 -11.06
C PRO A 234 -0.30 -11.67 -11.35
N GLN A 235 0.22 -11.95 -12.56
CA GLN A 235 0.63 -13.30 -12.98
C GLN A 235 1.57 -13.97 -11.96
N VAL A 236 2.57 -13.23 -11.49
CA VAL A 236 3.56 -13.70 -10.50
C VAL A 236 2.92 -14.21 -9.21
N GLU A 237 1.76 -13.69 -8.80
CA GLU A 237 1.05 -14.17 -7.61
C GLU A 237 0.21 -15.41 -7.88
N VAL A 238 -0.33 -15.52 -9.10
CA VAL A 238 -1.09 -16.69 -9.57
C VAL A 238 -0.18 -17.90 -9.75
N ASP A 239 1.05 -17.67 -10.21
CA ASP A 239 2.08 -18.71 -10.36
C ASP A 239 2.52 -19.30 -9.01
N ILE A 240 2.42 -18.53 -7.91
CA ILE A 240 2.69 -19.02 -6.55
C ILE A 240 1.58 -19.98 -6.10
N CYS A 241 0.32 -19.54 -6.20
CA CYS A 241 -0.84 -20.33 -5.83
C CYS A 241 -2.11 -19.78 -6.47
N ARG A 242 -3.07 -20.66 -6.78
CA ARG A 242 -4.39 -20.28 -7.33
C ARG A 242 -5.46 -21.29 -6.97
N LEU A 243 -6.71 -20.84 -6.97
CA LEU A 243 -7.85 -21.74 -7.01
C LEU A 243 -7.97 -22.30 -8.43
N GLN A 244 -7.95 -23.63 -8.58
CA GLN A 244 -7.79 -24.28 -9.89
C GLN A 244 -8.90 -23.90 -10.87
N HIS A 245 -10.14 -23.77 -10.38
CA HIS A 245 -11.32 -23.40 -11.15
C HIS A 245 -11.43 -21.89 -11.45
N ALA A 246 -10.52 -21.05 -10.95
CA ALA A 246 -10.52 -19.62 -11.25
C ALA A 246 -10.04 -19.34 -12.68
N VAL A 247 -10.77 -18.47 -13.36
CA VAL A 247 -10.29 -17.78 -14.58
C VAL A 247 -9.41 -16.62 -14.14
N HIS A 248 -8.26 -16.46 -14.78
CA HIS A 248 -7.32 -15.41 -14.43
C HIS A 248 -7.34 -14.28 -15.46
N VAL A 249 -7.60 -13.06 -15.00
CA VAL A 249 -7.44 -11.83 -15.79
C VAL A 249 -6.93 -10.74 -14.85
N PRO A 250 -5.64 -10.31 -14.97
CA PRO A 250 -5.07 -9.32 -14.07
C PRO A 250 -5.88 -8.01 -14.01
N LEU A 251 -6.01 -7.40 -12.83
CA LEU A 251 -6.73 -6.13 -12.66
C LEU A 251 -6.23 -5.06 -13.63
N ARG A 252 -4.92 -4.98 -13.86
CA ARG A 252 -4.33 -4.01 -14.78
C ARG A 252 -4.89 -4.13 -16.20
N LYS A 253 -5.08 -5.36 -16.70
CA LYS A 253 -5.67 -5.60 -18.03
C LYS A 253 -7.13 -5.13 -18.10
N LEU A 254 -7.88 -5.27 -17.00
CA LEU A 254 -9.24 -4.73 -16.90
C LEU A 254 -9.26 -3.20 -16.85
N GLN A 255 -8.35 -2.59 -16.10
CA GLN A 255 -8.21 -1.12 -16.01
C GLN A 255 -7.82 -0.49 -17.35
N ASP A 256 -6.90 -1.13 -18.06
CA ASP A 256 -6.41 -0.70 -19.37
C ASP A 256 -7.44 -0.99 -20.49
N ARG A 257 -8.58 -1.64 -20.17
CA ARG A 257 -9.60 -2.11 -21.13
C ARG A 257 -9.00 -2.90 -22.29
N ASP A 258 -8.07 -3.78 -21.97
CA ASP A 258 -7.37 -4.61 -22.96
C ASP A 258 -8.36 -5.54 -23.70
N GLU A 259 -8.45 -5.36 -25.03
CA GLU A 259 -9.45 -6.05 -25.85
C GLU A 259 -9.29 -7.57 -25.87
N GLU A 260 -8.06 -8.08 -25.77
CA GLU A 260 -7.81 -9.52 -25.74
C GLU A 260 -8.28 -10.13 -24.43
N ALA A 261 -7.94 -9.50 -23.31
CA ALA A 261 -8.38 -9.89 -21.97
C ALA A 261 -9.91 -9.84 -21.82
N LEU A 262 -10.54 -8.78 -22.34
CA LEU A 262 -12.00 -8.63 -22.32
C LEU A 262 -12.70 -9.69 -23.18
N ARG A 263 -12.21 -9.95 -24.40
CA ARG A 263 -12.72 -11.04 -25.26
C ARG A 263 -12.55 -12.41 -24.61
N TYR A 264 -11.41 -12.67 -23.97
CA TYR A 264 -11.19 -13.91 -23.23
C TYR A 264 -12.18 -14.06 -22.07
N LEU A 265 -12.37 -13.02 -21.27
CA LEU A 265 -13.34 -13.03 -20.17
C LEU A 265 -14.77 -13.25 -20.67
N GLN A 266 -15.16 -12.56 -21.74
CA GLN A 266 -16.47 -12.70 -22.38
C GLN A 266 -16.70 -14.14 -22.85
N LYS A 267 -15.71 -14.74 -23.53
CA LYS A 267 -15.76 -16.14 -23.98
C LYS A 267 -16.01 -17.08 -22.80
N ARG A 268 -15.28 -16.91 -21.70
CA ARG A 268 -15.44 -17.74 -20.49
C ARG A 268 -16.81 -17.57 -19.83
N ILE A 269 -17.35 -16.35 -19.79
CA ILE A 269 -18.71 -16.08 -19.29
C ILE A 269 -19.76 -16.78 -20.17
N CYS A 270 -19.60 -16.71 -21.49
CA CYS A 270 -20.51 -17.36 -22.44
C CYS A 270 -20.48 -18.90 -22.31
N GLU A 271 -19.29 -19.49 -22.17
CA GLU A 271 -19.12 -20.94 -21.97
C GLU A 271 -19.83 -21.44 -20.70
N GLU A 272 -19.73 -20.70 -19.58
CA GLU A 272 -20.43 -21.09 -18.35
C GLU A 272 -21.94 -20.82 -18.43
N ARG A 273 -22.40 -19.77 -19.12
CA ARG A 273 -23.83 -19.52 -19.34
C ARG A 273 -24.50 -20.63 -20.13
N GLN A 274 -23.85 -21.17 -21.16
CA GLN A 274 -24.38 -22.28 -21.96
C GLN A 274 -24.63 -23.54 -21.12
N ARG A 275 -23.91 -23.72 -20.00
CA ARG A 275 -24.13 -24.81 -19.06
C ARG A 275 -25.31 -24.58 -18.11
N THR A 276 -25.93 -23.40 -18.13
CA THR A 276 -26.86 -22.93 -17.09
C THR A 276 -28.29 -22.64 -17.61
N ASP A 277 -28.76 -23.35 -18.64
CA ASP A 277 -30.12 -23.21 -19.21
C ASP A 277 -30.58 -21.77 -19.52
N GLY A 278 -29.63 -20.87 -19.84
CA GLY A 278 -29.83 -19.61 -20.57
C GLY A 278 -30.70 -18.51 -19.94
N GLN A 279 -31.45 -18.77 -18.87
CA GLN A 279 -32.51 -17.86 -18.40
C GLN A 279 -32.12 -16.91 -17.26
N SER A 280 -30.92 -17.02 -16.66
CA SER A 280 -30.51 -16.16 -15.55
C SER A 280 -29.14 -15.50 -15.74
N ALA A 281 -28.95 -14.34 -15.10
CA ALA A 281 -27.69 -13.63 -15.06
C ALA A 281 -26.63 -14.48 -14.34
N LEU A 282 -25.54 -14.82 -15.04
CA LEU A 282 -24.45 -15.61 -14.46
C LEU A 282 -23.75 -14.81 -13.35
N PRO A 283 -23.67 -15.33 -12.11
CA PRO A 283 -22.90 -14.70 -11.04
C PRO A 283 -21.40 -14.78 -11.34
N VAL A 284 -20.70 -13.65 -11.22
CA VAL A 284 -19.24 -13.58 -11.32
C VAL A 284 -18.67 -13.18 -9.97
N TYR A 285 -17.88 -14.06 -9.37
CA TYR A 285 -17.16 -13.79 -8.13
C TYR A 285 -15.74 -13.36 -8.44
N VAL A 286 -15.27 -12.28 -7.82
CA VAL A 286 -13.93 -11.74 -8.07
C VAL A 286 -13.07 -11.89 -6.82
N VAL A 287 -11.88 -12.44 -6.99
CA VAL A 287 -10.91 -12.66 -5.92
C VAL A 287 -9.57 -11.99 -6.23
N CYS A 288 -8.94 -11.47 -5.18
CA CYS A 288 -7.56 -11.00 -5.21
C CYS A 288 -6.84 -11.48 -3.93
N LYS A 289 -5.67 -10.95 -3.62
CA LYS A 289 -4.92 -11.34 -2.41
C LYS A 289 -5.67 -11.03 -1.11
N LEU A 290 -6.11 -9.77 -0.94
CA LEU A 290 -6.67 -9.24 0.32
C LEU A 290 -8.13 -8.74 0.22
N GLY A 291 -8.76 -8.85 -0.94
CA GLY A 291 -10.13 -8.35 -1.16
C GLY A 291 -10.23 -6.84 -1.44
N ASN A 292 -9.12 -6.18 -1.80
CA ASN A 292 -9.09 -4.76 -2.17
C ASN A 292 -9.26 -4.59 -3.68
N ASP A 293 -8.35 -5.16 -4.47
CA ASP A 293 -8.36 -5.07 -5.93
C ASP A 293 -9.57 -5.75 -6.59
N SER A 294 -10.10 -6.79 -5.95
CA SER A 294 -11.34 -7.43 -6.38
C SER A 294 -12.53 -6.46 -6.36
N GLN A 295 -12.56 -5.48 -5.45
CA GLN A 295 -13.62 -4.47 -5.46
C GLN A 295 -13.48 -3.49 -6.62
N LYS A 296 -12.24 -3.11 -6.97
CA LYS A 296 -11.96 -2.27 -8.14
C LYS A 296 -12.39 -2.99 -9.42
N ALA A 297 -12.05 -4.27 -9.54
CA ALA A 297 -12.46 -5.10 -10.66
C ALA A 297 -13.99 -5.22 -10.77
N VAL A 298 -14.71 -5.44 -9.66
CA VAL A 298 -16.19 -5.48 -9.70
C VAL A 298 -16.78 -4.18 -10.22
N LYS A 299 -16.28 -3.00 -9.80
CA LYS A 299 -16.73 -1.72 -10.36
C LYS A 299 -16.53 -1.64 -11.87
N ILE A 300 -15.34 -2.01 -12.34
CA ILE A 300 -15.05 -2.04 -13.78
C ILE A 300 -16.04 -2.95 -14.51
N LEU A 301 -16.30 -4.15 -13.97
CA LEU A 301 -17.25 -5.10 -14.56
C LEU A 301 -18.70 -4.57 -14.55
N GLN A 302 -19.11 -3.83 -13.53
CA GLN A 302 -20.43 -3.20 -13.44
C GLN A 302 -20.59 -2.05 -14.44
N GLU A 303 -19.50 -1.43 -14.88
CA GLU A 303 -19.47 -0.35 -15.88
C GLU A 303 -19.36 -0.85 -17.33
N LEU A 304 -19.14 -2.16 -17.56
CA LEU A 304 -19.04 -2.71 -18.91
C LEU A 304 -20.40 -2.76 -19.61
N PRO A 305 -20.47 -2.53 -20.94
CA PRO A 305 -21.72 -2.54 -21.68
C PRO A 305 -22.44 -3.90 -21.59
N ALA A 306 -23.72 -3.86 -21.21
CA ALA A 306 -24.57 -5.06 -21.15
C ALA A 306 -24.73 -5.74 -22.52
N THR A 307 -24.54 -5.00 -23.62
CA THR A 307 -24.57 -5.51 -24.99
C THR A 307 -23.44 -6.48 -25.30
N GLU A 308 -22.29 -6.36 -24.63
CA GLU A 308 -21.12 -7.22 -24.85
C GLU A 308 -21.08 -8.36 -23.83
N PHE A 309 -21.34 -8.09 -22.56
CA PHE A 309 -21.17 -9.08 -21.48
C PHE A 309 -22.48 -9.72 -20.99
N GLY A 310 -23.64 -9.27 -21.49
CA GLY A 310 -24.96 -9.58 -20.92
C GLY A 310 -25.12 -9.05 -19.50
N SER A 311 -26.25 -9.36 -18.84
CA SER A 311 -26.41 -9.05 -17.42
C SER A 311 -25.43 -9.89 -16.58
N VAL A 312 -24.38 -9.26 -16.06
CA VAL A 312 -23.39 -9.88 -15.17
C VAL A 312 -23.61 -9.35 -13.76
N VAL A 313 -23.82 -10.25 -12.81
CA VAL A 313 -23.89 -9.90 -11.39
C VAL A 313 -22.52 -10.18 -10.77
N ALA A 314 -21.67 -9.15 -10.74
CA ALA A 314 -20.32 -9.22 -10.20
C ALA A 314 -20.30 -8.96 -8.69
N LYS A 315 -19.61 -9.82 -7.92
CA LYS A 315 -19.41 -9.67 -6.47
C LYS A 315 -17.96 -9.95 -6.08
N ASP A 316 -17.43 -9.24 -5.09
CA ASP A 316 -16.08 -9.53 -4.58
C ASP A 316 -16.10 -10.56 -3.44
N ILE A 317 -14.99 -11.28 -3.27
CA ILE A 317 -14.75 -12.15 -2.12
C ILE A 317 -14.00 -11.37 -1.04
N ARG A 318 -14.69 -11.13 0.09
CA ARG A 318 -14.15 -10.37 1.23
C ARG A 318 -12.90 -11.03 1.80
N GLY A 319 -11.82 -10.24 1.88
CA GLY A 319 -10.54 -10.67 2.43
C GLY A 319 -9.69 -11.52 1.48
N GLY A 320 -10.16 -11.77 0.25
CA GLY A 320 -9.39 -12.45 -0.80
C GLY A 320 -8.90 -13.85 -0.42
N LEU A 321 -7.80 -14.26 -1.03
CA LEU A 321 -7.17 -15.55 -0.79
C LEU A 321 -6.53 -15.67 0.60
N MET A 322 -6.14 -14.57 1.24
CA MET A 322 -5.63 -14.64 2.61
C MET A 322 -6.73 -15.03 3.60
N ALA A 323 -7.95 -14.53 3.39
CA ALA A 323 -9.11 -14.98 4.16
C ALA A 323 -9.49 -16.43 3.82
N TRP A 324 -9.34 -16.85 2.56
CA TRP A 324 -9.56 -18.25 2.16
C TRP A 324 -8.58 -19.18 2.88
N ALA A 325 -7.29 -18.86 2.85
CA ALA A 325 -6.25 -19.64 3.51
C ALA A 325 -6.47 -19.72 5.03
N THR A 326 -6.92 -18.62 5.64
CA THR A 326 -7.12 -18.59 7.09
C THR A 326 -8.39 -19.32 7.54
N LYS A 327 -9.48 -19.26 6.75
CA LYS A 327 -10.83 -19.65 7.21
C LYS A 327 -11.39 -20.88 6.53
N ILE A 328 -10.87 -21.27 5.36
CA ILE A 328 -11.43 -22.36 4.54
C ILE A 328 -10.39 -23.47 4.35
N ASP A 329 -9.16 -23.12 3.99
CA ASP A 329 -8.11 -24.07 3.67
C ASP A 329 -6.76 -23.61 4.21
N SER A 330 -6.41 -24.07 5.42
CA SER A 330 -5.14 -23.74 6.07
C SER A 330 -3.90 -24.30 5.36
N THR A 331 -4.08 -25.17 4.37
CA THR A 331 -2.98 -25.69 3.53
C THR A 331 -2.69 -24.78 2.33
N PHE A 332 -3.60 -23.85 2.01
CA PHE A 332 -3.41 -22.91 0.93
C PHE A 332 -2.22 -21.97 1.21
N PRO A 333 -1.25 -21.83 0.28
CA PRO A 333 -0.05 -21.02 0.51
C PRO A 333 -0.37 -19.54 0.84
N GLN A 334 0.26 -19.03 1.89
CA GLN A 334 0.23 -17.62 2.27
C GLN A 334 1.55 -16.95 1.90
N TYR A 335 1.47 -15.78 1.27
CA TYR A 335 2.60 -14.97 0.80
C TYR A 335 2.28 -13.48 0.94
#